data_AF-A0A2G6MZQ7-F1
#
_entry.id   AF-A0A2G6MZQ7-F1
#
_cell.length_a   1.000
_cell.length_b   1.000
_cell.length_c   1.000
_cell.angle_alpha   90.00
_cell.angle_beta   90.00
_cell.angle_gamma   90.00
#
_symmetry.space_group_name_H-M   'P 1'
#
loop_
_entity.id
_entity.type
_entity.pdbx_description
1 polymer ?
#
loop_
_entity_poly.entity_id
_entity_poly.type
_entity_poly.pdbx_seq_one_letter_code
_entity_poly.pdbx_strand_id
1 'polypeptide(L)' 'MGRDYEKQQLIQWLRAEMSRAAGRAYPRLGLNAIDKDSLRELQRLLRDLDAERRMAVQRARMMPWREP' A
#
# COMPACT_ATOMS: atom_id res chain seq x y z
N MET A 1 16.82 -20.57 5.67
CA MET A 1 15.96 -20.39 4.49
C MET A 1 14.66 -19.57 4.73
N GLY A 2 14.24 -19.24 5.96
CA GLY A 2 12.96 -18.54 6.18
C GLY A 2 12.93 -17.03 5.92
N ARG A 3 14.06 -16.33 6.13
CA ARG A 3 14.10 -14.85 6.17
C ARG A 3 13.91 -14.21 4.78
N ASP A 4 14.47 -14.84 3.74
CA ASP A 4 14.31 -14.39 2.35
C ASP A 4 12.92 -14.70 1.80
N TYR A 5 12.32 -15.82 2.22
CA TYR A 5 10.97 -16.19 1.82
C TYR A 5 9.94 -15.18 2.33
N GLU A 6 10.00 -14.78 3.60
CA GLU A 6 9.12 -13.74 4.15
C GLU A 6 9.29 -12.39 3.43
N LYS A 7 10.53 -12.00 3.09
CA LYS A 7 10.78 -10.77 2.33
C LYS A 7 10.15 -10.85 0.95
N GLN A 8 10.28 -11.98 0.26
CA GLN A 8 9.66 -12.19 -1.04
C GLN A 8 8.13 -12.16 -0.97
N GLN A 9 7.52 -12.78 0.04
CA GLN A 9 6.08 -12.68 0.27
C GLN A 9 5.62 -11.23 0.48
N LEU A 10 6.38 -10.46 1.26
CA LEU A 10 6.08 -9.04 1.50
C LEU A 10 6.19 -8.19 0.24
N ILE A 11 7.22 -8.43 -0.59
CA ILE A 11 7.38 -7.75 -1.88
C ILE A 11 6.22 -8.07 -2.81
N GLN A 12 5.81 -9.33 -2.89
CA GLN A 12 4.70 -9.74 -3.74
C GLN A 12 3.38 -9.13 -3.29
N TRP A 13 3.14 -9.10 -1.98
CA TRP A 13 2.00 -8.40 -1.41
C TRP A 13 2.02 -6.90 -1.76
N LEU A 14 3.17 -6.22 -1.59
CA LEU A 14 3.31 -4.81 -1.93
C LEU A 14 3.06 -4.53 -3.41
N ARG A 15 3.56 -5.37 -4.32
CA ARG A 15 3.30 -5.23 -5.76
C ARG A 15 1.81 -5.34 -6.08
N ALA A 16 1.12 -6.32 -5.50
CA ALA A 16 -0.31 -6.49 -5.68
C ALA A 16 -1.09 -5.29 -5.12
N GLU A 17 -0.76 -4.84 -3.91
CA GLU A 17 -1.45 -3.72 -3.26
C GLU A 17 -1.25 -2.40 -4.03
N MET A 18 -0.02 -2.10 -4.44
CA MET A 18 0.28 -0.92 -5.24
C MET A 18 -0.44 -0.97 -6.60
N SER A 19 -0.51 -2.14 -7.24
CA SER A 19 -1.23 -2.30 -8.50
C SER A 19 -2.74 -2.12 -8.32
N ARG A 20 -3.30 -2.60 -7.21
CA ARG A 20 -4.71 -2.44 -6.85
C ARG A 20 -5.04 -0.97 -6.58
N ALA A 21 -4.20 -0.27 -5.82
CA ALA A 21 -4.44 1.12 -5.43
C ALA A 21 -4.27 2.09 -6.61
N ALA A 22 -3.23 1.90 -7.43
CA ALA A 22 -2.93 2.81 -8.55
C ALA A 22 -3.63 2.43 -9.87
N GLY A 23 -4.27 1.26 -9.94
CA GLY A 23 -4.86 0.73 -11.17
C GLY A 23 -3.83 0.37 -12.26
N ARG A 24 -2.53 0.39 -11.94
CA ARG A 24 -1.43 0.05 -12.87
C ARG A 24 -0.26 -0.60 -12.14
N ALA A 25 0.47 -1.46 -12.84
CA ALA A 25 1.65 -2.11 -12.29
C ALA A 25 2.88 -1.18 -12.32
N TYR A 26 3.73 -1.29 -11.29
CA TYR A 26 5.04 -0.62 -11.21
C TYR A 26 6.18 -1.66 -11.20
N PRO A 27 6.45 -2.33 -12.33
CA PRO A 27 7.44 -3.39 -12.39
C PRO A 27 8.86 -2.89 -12.10
N ARG A 28 9.17 -1.64 -12.49
CA ARG A 28 10.51 -1.03 -12.35
C ARG A 28 10.85 -0.57 -10.93
N LEU A 29 9.90 -0.58 -9.99
CA LEU A 29 10.21 -0.27 -8.59
C LEU A 29 11.11 -1.36 -8.02
N GLY A 30 12.28 -0.94 -7.55
CA GLY A 30 13.33 -1.78 -7.01
C GLY A 30 13.06 -2.29 -5.59
N LEU A 31 11.87 -2.83 -5.33
CA LEU A 31 11.47 -3.32 -3.99
C LEU A 31 12.42 -4.39 -3.42
N ASN A 32 13.11 -5.13 -4.28
CA ASN A 32 14.11 -6.12 -3.87
C ASN A 32 15.33 -5.50 -3.16
N ALA A 33 15.67 -4.26 -3.51
CA ALA A 33 16.80 -3.53 -2.93
C ALA A 33 16.49 -2.91 -1.56
N ILE A 34 15.21 -2.84 -1.19
CA ILE A 34 14.76 -2.31 0.10
C ILE A 34 14.93 -3.38 1.18
N ASP A 35 15.35 -3.00 2.39
CA ASP A 35 15.42 -3.92 3.52
C ASP A 35 14.02 -4.35 4.02
N LYS A 36 13.96 -5.42 4.82
CA LYS A 36 12.67 -6.01 5.26
C LYS A 36 11.87 -5.05 6.15
N ASP A 37 12.52 -4.26 6.98
CA ASP A 37 11.84 -3.39 7.93
C ASP A 37 11.28 -2.16 7.21
N SER A 38 12.04 -1.56 6.29
CA SER A 38 11.54 -0.51 5.40
C SER A 38 10.37 -0.99 4.53
N LEU A 39 10.39 -2.24 4.05
CA LEU A 39 9.24 -2.83 3.34
C LEU A 39 8.00 -2.98 4.25
N ARG A 40 8.18 -3.27 5.54
CA ARG A 40 7.08 -3.33 6.52
C ARG A 40 6.51 -1.96 6.82
N GLU A 41 7.36 -0.94 6.93
CA GLU A 41 6.91 0.44 7.08
C GLU A 41 6.13 0.91 5.84
N LEU A 42 6.60 0.57 4.64
CA LEU A 42 5.85 0.82 3.41
C LEU A 42 4.48 0.12 3.42
N GLN A 43 4.41 -1.13 3.90
CA GLN A 43 3.14 -1.83 4.06
C GLN A 43 2.20 -1.11 5.04
N ARG A 44 2.71 -0.62 6.19
CA ARG A 44 1.91 0.15 7.15
C ARG A 44 1.39 1.43 6.52
N LEU A 45 2.27 2.19 5.87
CA LEU A 45 1.91 3.42 5.16
C LEU A 45 0.78 3.20 4.14
N LEU A 46 0.86 2.15 3.32
CA LEU A 46 -0.19 1.85 2.35
C LEU A 46 -1.53 1.53 3.03
N ARG A 47 -1.52 0.86 4.19
CA ARG A 47 -2.74 0.57 4.96
C ARG A 47 -3.34 1.82 5.57
N ASP A 48 -2.50 2.71 6.09
CA ASP A 48 -2.94 3.98 6.67
C ASP A 48 -3.58 4.86 5.59
N LEU A 49 -2.95 4.96 4.41
CA LEU A 49 -3.52 5.69 3.27
C LEU A 49 -4.86 5.11 2.78
N ASP A 50 -5.04 3.78 2.76
CA ASP A 50 -6.34 3.19 2.41
C ASP A 50 -7.40 3.48 3.49
N ALA A 51 -7.03 3.47 4.77
CA ALA A 51 -7.93 3.84 5.86
C ALA A 51 -8.35 5.32 5.75
N GLU A 52 -7.40 6.22 5.51
CA GLU A 52 -7.66 7.65 5.26
C GLU A 52 -8.58 7.85 4.06
N ARG A 53 -8.30 7.17 2.95
CA ARG A 53 -9.15 7.21 1.75
C ARG A 53 -10.57 6.75 2.05
N ARG A 54 -10.76 5.65 2.80
CA ARG A 54 -12.09 5.16 3.20
C ARG A 54 -12.83 6.18 4.05
N MET A 55 -12.14 6.81 5.01
CA MET A 55 -12.72 7.87 5.83
C MET A 55 -13.12 9.08 4.97
N ALA A 56 -12.27 9.50 4.03
CA ALA A 56 -12.57 10.60 3.12
C ALA A 56 -13.82 10.30 2.27
N VAL A 57 -13.91 9.10 1.70
CA VAL A 57 -15.10 8.65 0.94
C VAL A 57 -16.35 8.62 1.83
N GLN A 58 -16.24 8.10 3.06
CA GLN A 58 -17.37 8.05 3.98
C GLN A 58 -17.82 9.46 4.39
N ARG A 59 -16.89 10.38 4.65
CA ARG A 59 -17.20 11.79 4.93
C ARG A 59 -17.91 12.45 3.75
N ALA A 60 -17.39 12.28 2.54
CA ALA A 60 -18.02 12.80 1.32
C ALA A 60 -19.44 12.25 1.11
N ARG A 61 -19.69 10.99 1.46
CA ARG A 61 -21.05 10.41 1.44
C ARG A 61 -21.99 11.02 2.48
N MET A 62 -21.50 11.29 3.69
CA MET A 62 -22.33 11.81 4.78
C MET A 62 -22.59 13.32 4.66
N MET A 63 -21.67 14.07 4.06
CA MET A 63 -21.74 15.53 3.92
C MET A 63 -21.36 15.95 2.49
N PRO A 64 -22.19 15.62 1.48
CA PRO A 64 -21.83 15.83 0.07
C PRO A 64 -21.70 17.31 -0.34
N TRP A 65 -22.23 18.24 0.45
CA TRP A 65 -22.12 19.69 0.23
C TRP A 65 -20.95 20.35 0.97
N ARG A 66 -20.22 19.59 1.80
CA ARG A 66 -18.93 20.03 2.35
C ARG A 66 -17.85 19.43 1.46
N GLU A 67 -17.43 20.18 0.44
CA GLU A 67 -16.19 19.87 -0.24
C GLU A 67 -15.01 19.98 0.75
N PRO A 68 -13.95 19.16 0.57
CA PRO A 68 -12.72 19.28 1.35
C PRO A 68 -12.04 20.64 1.20
#